data_AF-A0A0Q5SWF5-F1
#
_entry.id   AF-A0A0Q5SWF5-F1
#
_cell.length_a   1.000
_cell.length_b   1.000
_cell.length_c   1.000
_cell.angle_alpha   90.00
_cell.angle_beta   90.00
_cell.angle_gamma   90.00
#
_symmetry.space_group_name_H-M   'P 1'
#
loop_
_entity.id
_entity.type
_entity.pdbx_description
1 polymer ?
#
loop_
_entity_poly.entity_id
_entity_poly.type
_entity_poly.pdbx_seq_one_letter_code
_entity_poly.pdbx_strand_id
1 'polypeptide(L)'
;MAFSCDDHVVPEEPTEEPVTAFTSTSAGLAFNLVIYNYTFGSLGMVPVMEHGIVRVNADVNSVGILPTVDDKKIISNEAAAVKIFGVFEVVTPELKKIYYRPYAILENGNVIYGNVNSIISNP
;
A
#
# COMPACT_ATOMS: atom_id res chain seq x y z
N MET A 1 -29.83 52.32 -12.63
CA MET A 1 -30.26 50.91 -12.60
C MET A 1 -29.14 50.06 -13.16
N ALA A 2 -29.10 48.79 -12.74
CA ALA A 2 -28.13 47.73 -13.06
C ALA A 2 -26.92 47.63 -12.09
N PHE A 3 -27.15 46.93 -10.97
CA PHE A 3 -26.15 46.08 -10.33
C PHE A 3 -26.20 44.73 -11.04
N SER A 4 -25.07 44.26 -11.56
CA SER A 4 -24.95 42.92 -12.16
C SER A 4 -23.52 42.44 -11.95
N CYS A 5 -23.32 41.70 -10.87
CA CYS A 5 -22.23 40.75 -10.66
C CYS A 5 -22.86 39.66 -9.79
N ASP A 6 -23.73 38.86 -10.41
CA ASP A 6 -24.15 37.59 -9.83
C ASP A 6 -22.90 36.71 -9.82
N ASP A 7 -22.38 36.51 -8.62
CA ASP A 7 -21.27 35.66 -8.28
C ASP A 7 -21.64 34.23 -8.68
N HIS A 8 -21.09 33.74 -9.79
CA HIS A 8 -21.21 32.34 -10.14
C HIS A 8 -20.37 31.54 -9.15
N VAL A 9 -21.04 31.03 -8.11
CA VAL A 9 -20.51 29.97 -7.26
C VAL A 9 -20.17 28.80 -8.18
N VAL A 10 -18.89 28.61 -8.45
CA VAL A 10 -18.38 27.42 -9.13
C VAL A 10 -18.67 26.24 -8.22
N PRO A 11 -19.47 25.24 -8.65
CA PRO A 11 -19.66 24.03 -7.85
C PRO A 11 -18.29 23.39 -7.68
N GLU A 12 -17.88 23.19 -6.43
CA GLU A 12 -16.69 22.42 -6.10
C GLU A 12 -16.82 21.05 -6.78
N GLU A 13 -15.92 20.73 -7.72
CA GLU A 13 -15.92 19.43 -8.37
C GLU A 13 -15.86 18.34 -7.28
N PRO A 14 -16.70 17.29 -7.35
CA PRO A 14 -16.70 16.23 -6.36
C PRO A 14 -15.31 15.63 -6.32
N THR A 15 -14.61 15.86 -5.22
CA THR A 15 -13.27 15.33 -5.00
C THR A 15 -13.41 13.82 -4.94
N GLU A 16 -13.07 13.13 -6.02
CA GLU A 16 -13.10 11.67 -6.08
C GLU A 16 -12.15 11.13 -5.01
N GLU A 17 -12.69 10.68 -3.88
CA GLU A 17 -11.90 10.10 -2.81
C GLU A 17 -11.21 8.85 -3.36
N PRO A 18 -9.86 8.81 -3.45
CA PRO A 18 -9.17 7.63 -3.91
C PRO A 18 -9.44 6.48 -2.94
N VAL A 19 -9.42 5.24 -3.46
CA VAL A 19 -9.57 3.99 -2.68
C VAL A 19 -8.82 4.12 -1.36
N THR A 20 -9.57 4.22 -0.27
CA THR A 20 -9.03 4.81 0.96
C THR A 20 -8.66 3.72 1.95
N ALA A 21 -7.37 3.69 2.26
CA ALA A 21 -6.74 3.09 3.43
C ALA A 21 -6.77 1.56 3.53
N PHE A 22 -5.58 0.98 3.48
CA PHE A 22 -5.31 -0.30 4.13
C PHE A 22 -5.56 -0.17 5.64
N THR A 23 -6.35 -1.06 6.22
CA THR A 23 -6.73 -1.00 7.65
C THR A 23 -5.74 -1.72 8.55
N SER A 24 -5.06 -2.74 8.02
CA SER A 24 -4.07 -3.49 8.75
C SER A 24 -2.97 -3.99 7.82
N THR A 25 -1.77 -4.10 8.38
CA THR A 25 -0.66 -4.79 7.74
C THR A 25 0.18 -5.43 8.83
N SER A 26 0.57 -6.68 8.65
CA SER A 26 1.45 -7.40 9.57
C SER A 26 2.39 -8.32 8.79
N ALA A 27 3.50 -8.71 9.42
CA ALA A 27 4.41 -9.70 8.88
C ALA A 27 4.82 -10.69 9.97
N GLY A 28 4.92 -11.96 9.61
CA GLY A 28 5.50 -13.02 10.43
C GLY A 28 6.72 -13.62 9.73
N LEU A 29 7.66 -14.14 10.52
CA LEU A 29 8.85 -14.83 10.04
C LEU A 29 8.90 -16.27 10.58
N ALA A 30 9.13 -17.23 9.69
CA ALA A 30 9.38 -18.62 10.06
C ALA A 30 10.28 -19.31 9.02
N PHE A 31 11.40 -19.90 9.43
CA PHE A 31 12.27 -20.71 8.55
C PHE A 31 12.57 -20.06 7.18
N ASN A 32 13.07 -18.82 7.19
CA ASN A 32 13.36 -18.00 5.98
C ASN A 32 12.14 -17.60 5.14
N LEU A 33 10.92 -17.82 5.63
CA LEU A 33 9.70 -17.36 5.00
C LEU A 33 9.18 -16.11 5.72
N VAL A 34 8.94 -15.04 4.96
CA VAL A 34 8.15 -13.90 5.45
C VAL A 34 6.74 -14.04 4.92
N ILE A 35 5.75 -13.98 5.80
CA ILE A 35 4.33 -13.94 5.43
C ILE A 35 3.83 -12.55 5.78
N TYR A 36 3.37 -11.81 4.78
CA TYR A 36 2.74 -10.52 4.95
C TYR A 36 1.23 -10.65 4.83
N ASN A 37 0.51 -10.06 5.77
CA ASN A 37 -0.93 -9.94 5.71
C ASN A 37 -1.31 -8.47 5.59
N TYR A 38 -2.30 -8.16 4.77
CA TYR A 38 -2.90 -6.83 4.68
C TYR A 38 -4.38 -6.91 4.35
N THR A 39 -5.12 -5.85 4.67
CA THR A 39 -6.56 -5.74 4.43
C THR A 39 -6.89 -4.37 3.87
N PHE A 40 -7.73 -4.31 2.84
CA PHE A 40 -8.33 -3.06 2.38
C PHE A 40 -9.44 -2.63 3.35
N GLY A 41 -9.51 -1.35 3.71
CA GLY A 41 -10.62 -0.80 4.49
C GLY A 41 -11.85 -0.53 3.65
N SER A 42 -11.65 0.09 2.49
CA SER A 42 -12.67 0.28 1.47
C SER A 42 -12.06 0.03 0.09
N LEU A 43 -12.91 -0.35 -0.85
CA LEU A 43 -12.60 -0.33 -2.27
C LEU A 43 -13.44 0.81 -2.85
N GLY A 44 -12.77 1.91 -3.19
CA GLY A 44 -13.40 3.06 -3.84
C GLY A 44 -13.96 2.74 -5.23
N MET A 45 -14.33 3.76 -5.99
CA MET A 45 -15.01 3.58 -7.28
C MET A 45 -14.09 3.13 -8.42
N VAL A 46 -12.78 3.42 -8.30
CA VAL A 46 -11.79 3.06 -9.32
C VAL A 46 -11.31 1.62 -9.09
N PRO A 47 -11.41 0.72 -10.09
CA PRO A 47 -10.94 -0.66 -9.97
C PRO A 47 -9.45 -0.76 -9.63
N VAL A 48 -9.10 -1.77 -8.83
CA VAL A 48 -7.71 -2.12 -8.50
C VAL A 48 -7.20 -3.12 -9.53
N MET A 49 -6.12 -2.75 -10.25
CA MET A 49 -5.49 -3.57 -11.28
C MET A 49 -4.40 -4.49 -10.72
N GLU A 50 -3.65 -4.01 -9.74
CA GLU A 50 -2.58 -4.76 -9.08
C GLU A 50 -2.57 -4.40 -7.60
N HIS A 51 -2.34 -5.37 -6.73
CA HIS A 51 -2.10 -5.09 -5.32
C HIS A 51 -1.16 -6.11 -4.70
N GLY A 52 -0.56 -5.74 -3.57
CA GLY A 52 0.42 -6.57 -2.93
C GLY A 52 1.19 -5.83 -1.84
N ILE A 53 2.43 -6.28 -1.63
CA ILE A 53 3.38 -5.67 -0.70
C ILE A 53 4.58 -5.18 -1.48
N VAL A 54 5.04 -3.97 -1.18
CA VAL A 54 6.36 -3.46 -1.58
C VAL A 54 7.29 -3.54 -0.38
N ARG A 55 8.57 -3.83 -0.63
CA ARG A 55 9.55 -3.88 0.45
C ARG A 55 10.95 -3.43 0.03
N VAL A 56 11.71 -3.06 1.06
CA VAL A 56 13.15 -2.76 0.97
C VAL A 56 13.87 -3.46 2.12
N ASN A 57 14.98 -4.12 1.80
CA ASN A 57 15.91 -4.63 2.80
C ASN A 57 16.92 -3.53 3.15
N ALA A 58 17.09 -3.25 4.44
CA ALA A 58 18.00 -2.24 4.94
C ALA A 58 18.81 -2.80 6.14
N ASP A 59 19.84 -2.05 6.54
CA ASP A 59 20.57 -2.35 7.76
C ASP A 59 19.65 -2.22 8.98
N VAL A 60 19.97 -2.97 10.05
CA VAL A 60 19.16 -2.96 11.29
C VAL A 60 19.02 -1.56 11.91
N ASN A 61 19.99 -0.68 11.65
CA ASN A 61 20.03 0.69 12.15
C ASN A 61 19.38 1.72 11.21
N SER A 62 18.99 1.33 9.99
CA SER A 62 18.31 2.25 9.08
C SER A 62 16.95 2.66 9.67
N VAL A 63 16.54 3.91 9.44
CA VAL A 63 15.27 4.48 9.92
C VAL A 63 14.57 5.22 8.77
N GLY A 64 13.24 5.12 8.69
CA GLY A 64 12.44 5.97 7.81
C GLY A 64 12.47 5.60 6.32
N ILE A 65 12.82 4.36 5.97
CA ILE A 65 12.73 3.90 4.58
C ILE A 65 11.26 3.78 4.17
N LEU A 66 10.93 4.33 3.00
CA LEU A 66 9.58 4.32 2.43
C LEU A 66 9.56 3.46 1.15
N PRO A 67 9.14 2.19 1.22
CA PRO A 67 9.06 1.33 0.04
C PRO A 67 8.04 1.84 -0.99
N THR A 68 8.39 1.77 -2.26
CA THR A 68 7.60 2.20 -3.42
C THR A 68 7.42 1.05 -4.41
N VAL A 69 6.57 1.24 -5.42
CA VAL A 69 6.35 0.23 -6.48
C VAL A 69 7.56 -0.01 -7.39
N ASP A 70 8.57 0.86 -7.34
CA ASP A 70 9.85 0.70 -8.03
C ASP A 70 10.82 -0.22 -7.26
N ASP A 71 10.52 -0.49 -5.98
CA ASP A 71 11.25 -1.45 -5.15
C ASP A 71 10.76 -2.88 -5.40
N LYS A 72 11.14 -3.82 -4.51
CA LYS A 72 10.71 -5.21 -4.65
C LYS A 72 9.22 -5.36 -4.35
N LYS A 73 8.45 -5.81 -5.34
CA LYS A 73 7.03 -6.15 -5.23
C LYS A 73 6.80 -7.64 -4.96
N ILE A 74 5.87 -7.92 -4.04
CA ILE A 74 5.22 -9.22 -3.88
C ILE A 74 3.75 -9.03 -4.27
N ILE A 75 3.42 -9.44 -5.49
CA ILE A 75 2.08 -9.25 -6.09
C ILE A 75 1.14 -10.33 -5.56
N SER A 76 -0.10 -9.96 -5.23
CA SER A 76 -1.19 -10.90 -5.00
C SER A 76 -1.89 -11.18 -6.34
N ASN A 77 -2.15 -12.47 -6.61
CA ASN A 77 -2.88 -12.88 -7.82
C ASN A 77 -4.40 -12.94 -7.61
N GLU A 78 -4.86 -12.60 -6.41
CA GLU A 78 -6.28 -12.56 -6.10
C GLU A 78 -6.87 -11.20 -6.49
N ALA A 79 -8.17 -11.16 -6.80
CA ALA A 79 -8.85 -9.90 -7.03
C ALA A 79 -8.98 -9.10 -5.72
N ALA A 80 -8.86 -7.78 -5.81
CA ALA A 80 -9.01 -6.90 -4.66
C ALA A 80 -10.42 -7.03 -4.04
N ALA A 81 -10.48 -7.18 -2.72
CA ALA A 81 -11.69 -7.37 -1.93
C ALA A 81 -11.47 -6.83 -0.51
N VAL A 82 -12.53 -6.45 0.21
CA VAL A 82 -12.42 -6.10 1.64
C VAL A 82 -12.29 -7.39 2.47
N LYS A 83 -11.08 -7.95 2.48
CA LYS A 83 -10.71 -9.18 3.19
C LYS A 83 -9.21 -9.18 3.52
N ILE A 84 -8.78 -10.19 4.28
CA ILE A 84 -7.36 -10.42 4.55
C ILE A 84 -6.73 -11.08 3.32
N PHE A 85 -5.63 -10.50 2.84
CA PHE A 85 -4.73 -11.10 1.87
C PHE A 85 -3.45 -11.54 2.56
N GLY A 86 -2.98 -12.74 2.20
CA GLY A 86 -1.67 -13.25 2.61
C GLY A 86 -0.77 -13.38 1.38
N VAL A 87 0.39 -12.75 1.40
CA VAL A 87 1.46 -12.97 0.42
C VAL A 87 2.72 -13.37 1.13
N PHE A 88 3.56 -14.19 0.51
CA PHE A 88 4.77 -14.67 1.12
C PHE A 88 5.96 -14.55 0.19
N GLU A 89 7.15 -14.54 0.77
CA GLU A 89 8.38 -14.70 0.02
C GLU A 89 9.44 -15.40 0.87
N VAL A 90 10.36 -16.04 0.18
CA VAL A 90 11.58 -16.57 0.81
C VAL A 90 12.60 -15.44 0.90
N VAL A 91 13.15 -15.25 2.09
CA VAL A 91 14.26 -14.34 2.38
C VAL A 91 15.54 -15.10 2.64
N THR A 92 16.66 -14.48 2.29
CA THR A 92 17.96 -14.97 2.72
C THR A 92 18.07 -14.85 4.25
N PRO A 93 18.62 -15.87 4.95
CA PRO A 93 18.96 -15.78 6.36
C PRO A 93 20.11 -14.79 6.57
N GLU A 94 19.79 -13.50 6.57
CA GLU A 94 20.69 -12.41 6.89
C GLU A 94 20.02 -11.51 7.93
N LEU A 95 20.81 -11.02 8.88
CA LEU A 95 20.33 -10.05 9.87
C LEU A 95 20.08 -8.70 9.18
N LYS A 96 18.85 -8.49 8.72
CA LYS A 96 18.42 -7.29 8.00
C LYS A 96 17.07 -6.81 8.50
N LYS A 97 16.85 -5.50 8.43
CA LYS A 97 15.53 -4.92 8.67
C LYS A 97 14.79 -4.83 7.35
N ILE A 98 13.61 -5.41 7.29
CA ILE A 98 12.74 -5.39 6.12
C ILE A 98 11.69 -4.32 6.38
N TYR A 99 11.73 -3.24 5.60
CA TYR A 99 10.66 -2.25 5.53
C TYR A 99 9.64 -2.71 4.50
N TYR A 100 8.37 -2.71 4.85
CA TYR A 100 7.31 -3.14 3.97
C TYR A 100 6.05 -2.29 4.14
N ARG A 101 5.28 -2.16 3.07
CA ARG A 101 3.93 -1.61 3.11
C ARG A 101 3.07 -2.19 2.00
N PRO A 102 1.76 -2.27 2.17
CA PRO A 102 0.89 -2.69 1.10
C PRO A 102 0.76 -1.58 0.06
N TYR A 103 0.52 -1.97 -1.17
CA TYR A 103 0.26 -1.06 -2.28
C TYR A 103 -0.90 -1.58 -3.13
N ALA A 104 -1.55 -0.67 -3.85
CA ALA A 104 -2.51 -0.95 -4.89
C ALA A 104 -2.30 0.01 -6.06
N ILE A 105 -2.28 -0.51 -7.28
CA ILE A 105 -2.27 0.24 -8.53
C ILE A 105 -3.69 0.19 -9.08
N LEU A 106 -4.27 1.36 -9.29
CA LEU A 106 -5.62 1.53 -9.82
C LEU A 106 -5.62 1.55 -11.35
N GLU A 107 -6.79 1.34 -11.96
CA GLU A 107 -6.97 1.37 -13.41
C GLU A 107 -6.58 2.71 -14.05
N ASN A 108 -6.75 3.82 -13.32
CA ASN A 108 -6.33 5.15 -13.77
C ASN A 108 -4.82 5.41 -13.62
N GLY A 109 -4.03 4.41 -13.18
CA GLY A 109 -2.59 4.51 -12.99
C GLY A 109 -2.16 5.06 -11.63
N ASN A 110 -3.09 5.50 -10.78
CA ASN A 110 -2.76 5.97 -9.44
C ASN A 110 -2.28 4.82 -8.56
N VAL A 111 -1.29 5.12 -7.71
CA VAL A 111 -0.76 4.16 -6.73
C VAL A 111 -1.14 4.61 -5.33
N ILE A 112 -1.77 3.72 -4.59
CA ILE A 112 -2.12 3.91 -3.19
C ILE A 112 -1.24 3.02 -2.34
N TYR A 113 -0.88 3.54 -1.17
CA TYR A 113 -0.03 2.84 -0.23
C TYR A 113 -0.63 2.83 1.16
N GLY A 114 -0.36 1.75 1.91
CA GLY A 114 -0.66 1.68 3.32
C GLY A 114 0.46 2.19 4.21
N ASN A 115 0.32 1.92 5.50
CA ASN A 115 1.29 2.27 6.50
C ASN A 115 2.58 1.46 6.34
N VAL A 116 3.72 2.13 6.54
CA VAL A 116 5.03 1.49 6.58
C VAL A 116 5.18 0.75 7.89
N ASN A 117 5.53 -0.53 7.78
CA ASN A 117 5.89 -1.38 8.88
C ASN A 117 7.32 -1.92 8.66
N SER A 118 7.91 -2.48 9.71
CA SER A 118 9.20 -3.13 9.59
C SER A 118 9.28 -4.38 10.45
N ILE A 119 10.07 -5.35 10.01
CA ILE A 119 10.39 -6.56 10.75
C ILE A 119 11.89 -6.81 10.65
N ILE A 120 12.49 -7.37 11.70
CA ILE A 120 13.89 -7.78 11.69
C ILE A 120 13.93 -9.24 11.27
N SER A 121 14.52 -9.51 10.10
CA SER A 121 14.89 -10.85 9.69
C SER A 121 16.08 -11.27 10.53
N ASN A 122 15.91 -12.29 11.38
CA ASN A 122 17.01 -12.90 12.13
C ASN A 122 17.28 -14.30 11.54
N PRO A 123 18.54 -14.69 11.36
CA PRO A 123 18.89 -16.06 10.98
C PRO A 123 18.42 -17.09 12.02
#